data_AF-A0A0Q6YL79-F1
#
_entry.id   AF-A0A0Q6YL79-F1
#
_cell.length_a   1.000
_cell.length_b   1.000
_cell.length_c   1.000
_cell.angle_alpha   90.00
_cell.angle_beta   90.00
_cell.angle_gamma   90.00
#
_symmetry.space_group_name_H-M   'P 1'
#
loop_
_entity.id
_entity.type
_entity.pdbx_description
1 polymer ?
#
loop_
_entity_poly.entity_id
_entity_poly.type
_entity_poly.pdbx_seq_one_letter_code
_entity_poly.pdbx_strand_id
1 'polypeptide(L)' 'MEDPSLLASVLKRMNENQLALGAAIEELSNWVEQRGSTEVAQNIRGALETLDRNSGFLTLALASLAAEGRAKE' A
#
# COMPACT_ATOMS: atom_id res chain seq x y z
N MET A 1 19.81 -19.76 1.53
CA MET A 1 19.32 -18.79 2.53
C MET A 1 18.75 -17.63 1.75
N GLU A 2 17.45 -17.38 1.85
CA GLU A 2 16.85 -16.14 1.34
C GLU A 2 17.48 -14.97 2.11
N ASP A 3 17.89 -13.92 1.41
CA ASP A 3 18.47 -12.72 2.00
C ASP A 3 17.34 -11.88 2.65
N PRO A 4 17.26 -11.81 3.99
CA PRO A 4 16.19 -11.09 4.67
C PRO A 4 16.21 -9.59 4.35
N SER A 5 17.37 -9.03 4.00
CA SER A 5 17.51 -7.63 3.60
C SER A 5 16.92 -7.37 2.22
N LEU A 6 17.06 -8.32 1.29
CA LEU A 6 16.42 -8.27 -0.02
C LEU A 6 14.90 -8.37 0.12
N LEU A 7 14.40 -9.30 0.95
CA LEU A 7 12.97 -9.43 1.22
C LEU A 7 12.39 -8.13 1.80
N ALA A 8 13.03 -7.55 2.81
CA ALA A 8 12.61 -6.26 3.38
C ALA A 8 12.63 -5.14 2.32
N SER A 9 13.64 -5.11 1.44
CA SER A 9 13.74 -4.12 0.36
C SER A 9 12.60 -4.27 -0.65
N VAL A 10 12.23 -5.50 -1.03
CA VAL A 10 11.11 -5.76 -1.95
C VAL A 10 9.78 -5.35 -1.31
N LEU A 11 9.53 -5.72 -0.06
CA LEU A 11 8.31 -5.35 0.66
C LEU A 11 8.19 -3.83 0.82
N LYS A 12 9.30 -3.12 1.08
CA LYS A 12 9.33 -1.66 1.12
C LYS A 12 8.90 -1.05 -0.22
N ARG A 13 9.46 -1.51 -1.34
CA ARG A 13 9.08 -1.04 -2.68
C ARG A 13 7.62 -1.36 -3.01
N MET A 14 7.12 -2.53 -2.58
CA MET A 14 5.70 -2.86 -2.73
C MET A 14 4.81 -1.91 -1.94
N ASN A 15 5.23 -1.50 -0.74
CA ASN A 15 4.49 -0.54 0.07
C ASN A 15 4.48 0.86 -0.57
N GLU A 16 5.63 1.32 -1.08
CA GLU A 16 5.74 2.57 -1.84
C GLU A 16 4.81 2.56 -3.06
N ASN A 17 4.69 1.41 -3.75
CA ASN A 17 3.74 1.26 -4.85
C ASN A 17 2.27 1.34 -4.39
N GLN A 18 1.89 0.79 -3.22
CA GLN A 18 0.53 0.94 -2.68
C GLN A 18 0.19 2.43 -2.50
N LEU A 19 1.11 3.19 -1.91
CA LEU A 19 0.92 4.63 -1.67
C LEU A 19 0.84 5.43 -2.97
N ALA A 20 1.74 5.19 -3.92
CA ALA A 20 1.77 5.90 -5.19
C ALA A 20 0.52 5.60 -6.04
N LEU A 21 0.09 4.33 -6.09
CA LEU A 21 -1.13 3.93 -6.78
C LEU A 21 -2.37 4.48 -6.08
N GLY A 22 -2.41 4.45 -4.74
CA GLY A 22 -3.49 5.03 -3.94
C GLY A 22 -3.69 6.51 -4.24
N ALA A 23 -2.63 7.30 -4.20
CA ALA A 23 -2.68 8.73 -4.49
C ALA A 23 -3.17 9.03 -5.92
N ALA A 24 -2.62 8.31 -6.93
CA ALA A 24 -3.04 8.49 -8.32
C ALA A 24 -4.51 8.11 -8.54
N ILE A 25 -4.98 7.02 -7.92
CA ILE A 25 -6.37 6.56 -8.04
C ILE A 25 -7.32 7.49 -7.28
N GLU A 26 -6.92 8.05 -6.14
CA GLU A 26 -7.69 9.04 -5.40
C GLU A 26 -7.90 10.32 -6.21
N GLU A 27 -6.86 10.83 -6.86
CA GLU A 27 -6.97 12.00 -7.76
C GLU A 27 -7.95 11.73 -8.91
N LEU A 28 -7.87 10.55 -9.53
CA LEU A 28 -8.80 10.12 -10.58
C LEU A 28 -10.24 9.99 -10.06
N SER A 29 -10.43 9.43 -8.85
CA SER A 29 -11.75 9.31 -8.22
C SER A 29 -12.40 10.67 -8.04
N ASN A 30 -11.64 11.64 -7.53
CA ASN A 30 -12.11 13.01 -7.33
C ASN A 30 -12.45 13.69 -8.67
N TRP A 31 -11.64 13.48 -9.71
CA TRP A 31 -11.91 14.00 -11.06
C TRP A 31 -13.19 13.41 -11.67
N VAL A 32 -13.44 12.11 -11.47
CA VAL A 32 -14.66 11.43 -11.93
C VAL A 32 -15.88 11.94 -11.17
N GLU A 33 -15.78 12.14 -9.85
CA GLU A 33 -16.87 12.67 -9.02
C GLU A 33 -17.28 14.09 -9.43
N GLN A 34 -16.30 14.96 -9.67
CA GLN A 34 -16.53 16.35 -10.13
C GLN A 34 -17.30 16.42 -11.46
N ARG A 35 -17.34 15.33 -12.22
CA ARG A 35 -18.06 15.21 -13.50
C ARG A 35 -19.43 14.55 -13.37
N GLY A 36 -19.90 14.33 -12.14
CA GLY A 36 -21.24 13.82 -11.83
C GLY A 36 -21.31 12.29 -11.69
N SER A 37 -20.20 11.57 -11.86
CA SER A 37 -20.15 10.11 -11.75
C SER A 37 -19.86 9.66 -10.31
N THR A 38 -20.76 10.01 -9.39
CA THR A 38 -20.59 9.76 -7.94
C THR A 38 -20.51 8.27 -7.59
N GLU A 39 -21.32 7.42 -8.22
CA GLU A 39 -21.29 5.96 -8.00
C GLU A 39 -19.93 5.36 -8.41
N VAL A 40 -19.38 5.79 -9.54
CA VAL A 40 -18.06 5.34 -10.00
C VAL A 40 -16.98 5.79 -9.02
N ALA A 41 -17.03 7.04 -8.55
CA ALA A 41 -16.09 7.55 -7.55
C ALA A 41 -16.18 6.77 -6.22
N GLN A 42 -17.39 6.42 -5.78
CA GLN A 42 -17.60 5.60 -4.59
C GLN A 42 -17.02 4.18 -4.76
N ASN A 43 -17.22 3.54 -5.92
CA ASN A 43 -16.62 2.24 -6.22
C ASN A 43 -15.09 2.31 -6.22
N ILE A 44 -14.51 3.37 -6.79
CA ILE A 44 -13.06 3.60 -6.76
C ILE A 44 -12.57 3.77 -5.32
N ARG A 45 -13.27 4.53 -4.47
CA ARG A 45 -12.92 4.68 -3.04
C ARG A 45 -12.99 3.36 -2.27
N GLY A 46 -13.97 2.51 -2.57
CA GLY A 46 -14.00 1.14 -2.02
C GLY A 46 -12.78 0.32 -2.42
N ALA A 47 -12.26 0.49 -3.63
CA ALA A 47 -11.00 -0.15 -4.05
C ALA A 47 -9.76 0.46 -3.36
N LEU A 48 -9.74 1.78 -3.13
CA LEU A 48 -8.67 2.46 -2.37
C LEU A 48 -8.52 1.88 -0.96
N GLU A 49 -9.62 1.53 -0.28
CA GLU A 49 -9.55 0.87 1.04
C GLU A 49 -8.72 -0.42 1.00
N THR A 50 -8.72 -1.14 -0.13
CA THR A 50 -7.89 -2.35 -0.28
C THR A 50 -6.41 -2.00 -0.34
N LEU A 51 -6.03 -0.93 -1.05
CA LEU A 51 -4.65 -0.47 -1.10
C LEU A 51 -4.17 0.00 0.28
N ASP A 52 -5.03 0.70 1.03
CA ASP A 52 -4.71 1.14 2.40
C ASP A 52 -4.50 -0.05 3.35
N ARG A 53 -5.38 -1.05 3.31
CA ARG A 53 -5.23 -2.27 4.12
C ARG A 53 -3.94 -3.01 3.76
N ASN A 54 -3.61 -3.10 2.47
CA ASN A 54 -2.36 -3.71 2.02
C ASN A 54 -1.13 -2.93 2.49
N SER A 55 -1.17 -1.59 2.44
CA SER A 55 -0.08 -0.74 2.93
C SER A 55 0.12 -0.91 4.44
N GLY A 56 -0.97 -0.95 5.21
CA GLY A 56 -0.93 -1.25 6.64
C GLY A 56 -0.30 -2.62 6.94
N PHE A 57 -0.72 -3.66 6.21
CA PHE A 57 -0.15 -5.00 6.37
C PHE A 57 1.33 -5.06 6.01
N LEU A 58 1.76 -4.43 4.91
CA LEU A 58 3.18 -4.38 4.52
C LEU A 58 4.03 -3.63 5.55
N THR A 59 3.49 -2.57 6.14
CA THR A 59 4.15 -1.84 7.24
C THR A 59 4.36 -2.75 8.46
N LEU A 60 3.35 -3.54 8.84
CA LEU A 60 3.47 -4.52 9.92
C LEU A 60 4.50 -5.62 9.59
N ALA A 61 4.47 -6.15 8.36
CA ALA A 61 5.42 -7.17 7.92
C ALA A 61 6.88 -6.67 7.97
N LEU A 62 7.14 -5.44 7.53
CA LEU A 62 8.45 -4.81 7.63
C LEU A 62 8.91 -4.63 9.08
N ALA A 63 8.00 -4.22 9.98
CA ALA A 63 8.29 -4.10 11.40
C ALA A 63 8.66 -5.46 12.02
N SER A 64 7.93 -6.52 11.68
CA SER A 64 8.23 -7.89 12.12
C SER A 64 9.60 -8.38 11.64
N LEU A 65 9.93 -8.18 10.37
CA LEU A 65 11.26 -8.55 9.83
C LEU A 65 12.39 -7.79 10.54
N ALA A 66 12.19 -6.51 10.83
CA ALA A 66 13.17 -5.71 11.57
C ALA A 66 13.31 -6.15 13.03
N ALA A 67 12.25 -6.68 13.66
CA ALA A 67 12.32 -7.23 15.01
C ALA A 67 13.05 -8.58 15.04
N GLU A 68 12.81 -9.45 14.05
CA GLU A 68 13.51 -10.73 13.92
C GLU A 68 15.01 -10.58 13.68
N GLY A 69 15.42 -9.58 12.89
CA GLY A 69 16.84 -9.26 12.70
C GLY A 69 17.56 -8.92 14.00
N ARG A 70 16.92 -8.11 14.86
CA ARG A 70 17.46 -7.71 16.17
C ARG A 70 17.51 -8.83 17.21
N ALA A 71 16.67 -9.85 17.07
CA ALA A 71 16.66 -11.01 17.98
C ALA A 71 17.77 -12.04 17.67
N LYS A 72 18.41 -11.92 16.50
CA LYS A 72 19.53 -12.78 16.07
C LYS A 72 20.91 -12.16 16.30
N GLU A 73 20.96 -10.90 16.70
CA GLU A 73 22.17 -10.17 17.12
C GLU A 73 22.41 -10.32 18.63
#